data_AF-A0A141SEK1-F1
#
_entry.id   AF-A0A141SEK1-F1
#
_cell.length_a   1.000
_cell.length_b   1.000
_cell.length_c   1.000
_cell.angle_alpha   90.00
_cell.angle_beta   90.00
_cell.angle_gamma   90.00
#
_symmetry.space_group_name_H-M   'P 1'
#
loop_
_entity.id
_entity.type
_entity.pdbx_description
1 polymer ?
#
loop_
_entity_poly.entity_id
_entity_poly.type
_entity_poly.pdbx_seq_one_letter_code
_entity_poly.pdbx_strand_id
1 'polypeptide(L)'
;MKYWNLKKINQSSLDKTGIIPRSISKLFEKFKKELDPNAEVEAIEEFKVARYQTIASVKYVVFLFIIPVLINQVSKSFLFGPFINYLWNRDEHIIFLNHSQEERAFAELQRFEEKLHFEILIGQVDCPSSNLINYKMTEKALELAVDYANESSCAITNILADFLSIAIFISILISSKRQFSILKSFLNELIYSLSDTAKAFLIILFTDMFVGFHSPHGWEVIIEIILRHLGLPESRDFIFVFISTFPVILDTIFKYWIFRYLNKISPSAVATYHNMNE
;
A
#
# COMPACT_ATOMS: atom_id res chain seq x y z
N MET A 1 -31.89 -17.57 -21.01
CA MET A 1 -30.66 -16.74 -21.01
C MET A 1 -30.69 -15.82 -22.21
N LYS A 2 -30.93 -14.52 -21.99
CA LYS A 2 -30.99 -13.51 -23.06
C LYS A 2 -29.67 -12.74 -23.03
N TYR A 3 -28.85 -12.88 -24.07
CA TYR A 3 -27.60 -12.16 -24.23
C TYR A 3 -27.90 -10.65 -24.38
N TRP A 4 -27.71 -9.89 -23.30
CA TRP A 4 -27.78 -8.44 -23.36
C TRP A 4 -26.48 -7.89 -23.94
N ASN A 5 -26.63 -7.30 -25.12
CA ASN A 5 -25.57 -6.76 -25.95
C ASN A 5 -25.03 -5.48 -25.29
N LEU A 6 -23.96 -5.62 -24.48
CA LEU A 6 -23.25 -4.53 -23.79
C LEU A 6 -22.72 -3.42 -24.72
N LYS A 7 -22.78 -3.62 -26.04
CA LYS A 7 -22.31 -2.65 -27.03
C LYS A 7 -23.24 -1.44 -27.20
N LYS A 8 -24.49 -1.50 -26.73
CA LYS A 8 -25.48 -0.43 -26.95
C LYS A 8 -25.46 0.70 -25.89
N ILE A 9 -24.73 0.53 -24.78
CA ILE A 9 -24.70 1.52 -23.69
C ILE A 9 -23.75 2.71 -24.00
N ASN A 10 -22.81 2.55 -24.93
CA ASN A 10 -21.80 3.59 -25.21
C ASN A 10 -22.14 4.52 -26.38
N GLN A 11 -23.32 4.41 -27.00
CA GLN A 11 -23.61 5.13 -28.25
C GLN A 11 -24.72 6.19 -28.17
N SER A 12 -25.28 6.46 -26.98
CA SER A 12 -26.32 7.50 -26.81
C SER A 12 -25.86 8.75 -26.05
N SER A 13 -24.57 8.88 -25.72
CA SER A 13 -24.02 10.02 -24.97
C SER A 13 -23.29 11.06 -25.82
N LEU A 14 -23.36 10.96 -27.15
CA LEU A 14 -22.74 11.90 -28.08
C LEU A 14 -23.82 12.74 -28.77
N ASP A 15 -23.81 14.02 -28.42
CA ASP A 15 -24.33 15.18 -29.14
C ASP A 15 -25.79 15.16 -29.61
N LYS A 16 -26.68 15.62 -28.72
CA LYS A 16 -27.81 16.46 -29.12
C LYS A 16 -27.96 17.62 -28.13
N THR A 17 -27.50 18.80 -28.53
CA THR A 17 -27.94 20.10 -27.99
C THR A 17 -29.39 20.32 -28.41
N GLY A 18 -30.31 19.62 -27.76
CA GLY A 18 -31.74 19.83 -27.92
C GLY A 18 -32.21 21.05 -27.13
N ILE A 19 -33.21 21.75 -27.68
CA ILE A 19 -33.88 22.95 -27.12
C ILE A 19 -34.57 22.68 -25.75
N ILE A 20 -34.62 21.42 -25.31
CA ILE A 20 -35.29 21.00 -24.08
C ILE A 20 -34.24 20.82 -22.96
N PRO A 21 -34.38 21.55 -21.84
CA PRO A 21 -33.55 21.35 -20.66
C PRO A 21 -33.51 19.89 -20.22
N ARG A 22 -32.32 19.36 -19.91
CA ARG A 22 -32.13 17.98 -19.40
C ARG A 22 -33.00 17.66 -18.18
N SER A 23 -33.42 18.66 -17.41
CA SER A 23 -34.31 18.49 -16.26
C SER A 23 -35.72 18.05 -16.65
N ILE A 24 -36.27 18.57 -17.75
CA ILE A 24 -37.63 18.27 -18.22
C ILE A 24 -37.69 16.87 -18.83
N SER A 25 -36.68 16.49 -19.61
CA SER A 25 -36.61 15.11 -20.13
C SER A 25 -36.45 14.07 -19.02
N LYS A 26 -35.67 14.39 -17.97
CA LYS A 26 -35.49 13.51 -16.82
C LYS A 26 -36.77 13.36 -15.99
N LEU A 27 -37.55 14.44 -15.84
CA LEU A 27 -38.86 14.40 -15.20
C LEU A 27 -39.89 13.59 -15.99
N PHE A 28 -39.91 13.74 -17.32
CA PHE A 28 -40.82 12.99 -18.19
C PHE A 28 -40.50 11.49 -18.21
N GLU A 29 -39.22 11.13 -18.25
CA GLU A 29 -38.76 9.73 -18.11
C GLU A 29 -39.16 9.15 -16.75
N LYS A 30 -39.04 9.93 -15.66
CA LYS A 30 -39.46 9.50 -14.31
C LYS A 30 -40.96 9.27 -14.23
N PHE A 31 -41.75 10.19 -14.78
CA PHE A 31 -43.21 10.10 -14.81
C PHE A 31 -43.70 8.92 -15.66
N LYS A 32 -43.04 8.67 -16.80
CA LYS A 32 -43.31 7.49 -17.63
C LYS A 32 -42.97 6.18 -16.92
N LYS A 33 -41.89 6.15 -16.14
CA LYS A 33 -41.49 4.99 -15.34
C LYS A 33 -42.47 4.74 -14.18
N GLU A 34 -42.99 5.79 -13.54
CA GLU A 34 -44.02 5.68 -12.49
C GLU A 34 -45.40 5.23 -13.02
N LEU A 35 -45.69 5.47 -14.30
CA LEU A 35 -46.92 5.02 -14.97
C LEU A 35 -46.83 3.60 -15.54
N ASP A 36 -45.67 2.94 -15.48
CA ASP A 36 -45.51 1.57 -15.97
C ASP A 36 -46.08 0.57 -14.93
N PRO A 37 -47.05 -0.28 -15.29
CA PRO A 37 -47.61 -1.28 -14.37
C PRO A 37 -46.58 -2.31 -13.88
N ASN A 38 -45.40 -2.41 -14.50
CA ASN A 38 -44.32 -3.30 -14.05
C ASN A 38 -43.21 -2.59 -13.26
N ALA A 39 -43.35 -1.29 -12.97
CA ALA A 39 -42.30 -0.48 -12.33
C ALA A 39 -41.83 -1.04 -10.99
N GLU A 40 -42.74 -1.60 -10.18
CA GLU A 40 -42.39 -2.23 -8.90
C GLU A 40 -41.53 -3.48 -9.08
N VAL A 41 -41.83 -4.29 -10.10
CA VAL A 41 -41.06 -5.51 -10.41
C VAL A 41 -39.67 -5.14 -10.90
N GLU A 42 -39.57 -4.14 -11.79
CA GLU A 42 -38.29 -3.62 -12.28
C GLU A 42 -37.43 -3.06 -11.14
N ALA A 43 -38.02 -2.27 -10.22
CA ALA A 43 -37.32 -1.74 -9.06
C ALA A 43 -36.77 -2.85 -8.13
N ILE A 44 -37.54 -3.94 -7.94
CA ILE A 44 -37.09 -5.09 -7.17
C ILE A 44 -35.92 -5.82 -7.87
N GLU A 45 -35.94 -5.92 -9.19
CA GLU A 45 -34.84 -6.51 -9.96
C GLU A 45 -33.58 -5.64 -9.92
N GLU A 46 -33.70 -4.32 -10.12
CA GLU A 46 -32.61 -3.35 -9.97
C GLU A 46 -31.95 -3.46 -8.59
N PHE A 47 -32.77 -3.50 -7.52
CA PHE A 47 -32.27 -3.67 -6.16
C PHE A 47 -31.53 -5.00 -5.95
N LYS A 48 -32.05 -6.11 -6.49
CA LYS A 48 -31.38 -7.42 -6.42
C LYS A 48 -30.02 -7.40 -7.13
N VAL A 49 -29.93 -6.75 -8.29
CA VAL A 49 -28.68 -6.60 -9.05
C VAL A 49 -27.67 -5.75 -8.29
N ALA A 50 -28.07 -4.58 -7.77
CA ALA A 50 -27.20 -3.71 -6.98
C ALA A 50 -26.66 -4.42 -5.73
N ARG A 51 -27.52 -5.18 -5.02
CA ARG A 51 -27.11 -5.98 -3.86
C ARG A 51 -26.10 -7.06 -4.25
N TYR A 52 -26.34 -7.77 -5.36
CA TYR A 52 -25.41 -8.79 -5.85
C TYR A 52 -24.05 -8.18 -6.23
N GLN A 53 -24.04 -7.05 -6.96
CA GLN A 53 -22.82 -6.35 -7.34
C GLN A 53 -22.03 -5.89 -6.11
N THR A 54 -22.71 -5.34 -5.10
CA THR A 54 -22.09 -4.93 -3.83
C THR A 54 -21.43 -6.11 -3.13
N ILE A 55 -22.18 -7.21 -2.91
CA ILE A 55 -21.66 -8.40 -2.22
C ILE A 55 -20.49 -9.02 -3.00
N ALA A 56 -20.61 -9.13 -4.33
CA ALA A 56 -19.57 -9.68 -5.18
C ALA A 56 -18.30 -8.81 -5.15
N SER A 57 -18.45 -7.48 -5.19
CA SER A 57 -17.33 -6.53 -5.12
C SER A 57 -16.63 -6.58 -3.78
N VAL A 58 -17.38 -6.57 -2.66
CA VAL A 58 -16.81 -6.66 -1.32
C VAL A 58 -16.07 -7.98 -1.13
N LYS A 59 -16.67 -9.12 -1.51
CA LYS A 59 -16.01 -10.43 -1.45
C LYS A 59 -14.73 -10.45 -2.28
N TYR A 60 -14.77 -9.86 -3.47
CA TYR A 60 -13.61 -9.80 -4.34
C TYR A 60 -12.49 -8.94 -3.76
N VAL A 61 -12.80 -7.77 -3.18
CA VAL A 61 -11.82 -6.92 -2.49
C VAL A 61 -11.17 -7.66 -1.32
N VAL A 62 -11.97 -8.29 -0.46
CA VAL A 62 -11.45 -9.09 0.66
C VAL A 62 -10.55 -10.20 0.14
N PHE A 63 -10.98 -10.95 -0.87
CA PHE A 63 -10.16 -12.00 -1.49
C PHE A 63 -8.85 -11.46 -2.08
N LEU A 64 -8.91 -10.33 -2.78
CA LEU A 64 -7.77 -9.71 -3.46
C LEU A 64 -6.68 -9.26 -2.47
N PHE A 65 -7.06 -8.78 -1.28
CA PHE A 65 -6.10 -8.38 -0.24
C PHE A 65 -5.65 -9.53 0.66
N ILE A 66 -6.59 -10.38 1.08
CA ILE A 66 -6.30 -11.41 2.09
C ILE A 66 -5.45 -12.54 1.51
N ILE A 67 -5.71 -12.97 0.27
CA ILE A 67 -5.01 -14.13 -0.31
C ILE A 67 -3.50 -13.89 -0.48
N PRO A 68 -3.03 -12.78 -1.08
CA PRO A 68 -1.59 -12.51 -1.18
C PRO A 68 -0.92 -12.43 0.19
N VAL A 69 -1.56 -11.78 1.17
CA VAL A 69 -1.02 -11.65 2.53
C VAL A 69 -0.91 -13.01 3.22
N LEU A 70 -1.94 -13.86 3.10
CA LEU A 70 -1.89 -15.22 3.66
C LEU A 70 -0.79 -16.05 3.00
N ILE A 71 -0.66 -15.97 1.67
CA ILE A 71 0.38 -16.70 0.95
C ILE A 71 1.77 -16.20 1.33
N ASN A 72 1.96 -14.89 1.52
CA ASN A 72 3.20 -14.33 2.03
C ASN A 72 3.57 -14.95 3.39
N GLN A 73 2.66 -14.90 4.37
CA GLN A 73 2.92 -15.45 5.70
C GLN A 73 3.17 -16.97 5.70
N VAL A 74 2.34 -17.72 4.96
CA VAL A 74 2.47 -19.18 4.87
C VAL A 74 3.76 -19.56 4.16
N SER A 75 4.09 -18.93 3.02
CA SER A 75 5.32 -19.24 2.30
C SER A 75 6.56 -18.86 3.09
N LYS A 76 6.55 -17.71 3.78
CA LYS A 76 7.62 -17.30 4.69
C LYS A 76 7.85 -18.32 5.79
N SER A 77 6.78 -18.78 6.45
CA SER A 77 6.92 -19.68 7.60
C SER A 77 7.22 -21.14 7.23
N PHE A 78 6.63 -21.66 6.15
CA PHE A 78 6.68 -23.10 5.84
C PHE A 78 7.60 -23.48 4.68
N LEU A 79 7.91 -22.54 3.76
CA LEU A 79 8.72 -22.82 2.58
C LEU A 79 10.06 -22.11 2.64
N PHE A 80 10.04 -20.78 2.60
CA PHE A 80 11.26 -19.98 2.48
C PHE A 80 12.05 -19.94 3.78
N GLY A 81 11.42 -19.76 4.94
CA GLY A 81 12.12 -19.67 6.22
C GLY A 81 12.99 -20.90 6.52
N PRO A 82 12.43 -22.12 6.52
CA PRO A 82 13.23 -23.33 6.74
C PRO A 82 14.31 -23.55 5.67
N PHE A 83 14.00 -23.22 4.41
CA PHE A 83 14.93 -23.39 3.29
C PHE A 83 16.12 -22.43 3.38
N ILE A 84 15.87 -21.14 3.62
CA ILE A 84 16.92 -20.13 3.72
C ILE A 84 17.73 -20.35 4.99
N ASN A 85 17.10 -20.64 6.14
CA ASN A 85 17.85 -20.96 7.37
C ASN A 85 18.77 -22.18 7.19
N TYR A 86 18.33 -23.20 6.44
CA TYR A 86 19.17 -24.35 6.14
C TYR A 86 20.38 -23.99 5.27
N LEU A 87 20.20 -23.14 4.27
CA LEU A 87 21.30 -22.66 3.42
C LEU A 87 22.24 -21.74 4.20
N TRP A 88 21.69 -20.82 4.98
CA TRP A 88 22.44 -19.87 5.78
C TRP A 88 23.32 -20.55 6.84
N ASN A 89 22.81 -21.60 7.49
CA ASN A 89 23.57 -22.39 8.46
C ASN A 89 24.69 -23.24 7.82
N ARG A 90 24.69 -23.46 6.50
CA ARG A 90 25.79 -24.16 5.82
C ARG A 90 26.96 -23.22 5.52
N ASP A 91 26.68 -21.94 5.29
CA ASP A 91 27.68 -20.93 5.00
C ASP A 91 28.10 -20.25 6.32
N GLU A 92 28.98 -20.91 7.09
CA GLU A 92 29.44 -20.49 8.43
C GLU A 92 30.10 -19.09 8.52
N HIS A 93 30.25 -18.38 7.39
CA HIS A 93 31.05 -17.16 7.30
C HIS A 93 30.26 -15.89 6.92
N ILE A 94 28.97 -15.99 6.59
CA ILE A 94 28.17 -14.83 6.16
C ILE A 94 27.28 -14.38 7.32
N ILE A 95 27.74 -13.39 8.08
CA ILE A 95 26.97 -12.77 9.18
C ILE A 95 26.12 -11.61 8.66
N PHE A 96 26.70 -10.75 7.82
CA PHE A 96 26.07 -9.53 7.34
C PHE A 96 25.73 -9.64 5.86
N LEU A 97 24.51 -9.25 5.49
CA LEU A 97 24.07 -9.17 4.10
C LEU A 97 24.59 -7.89 3.41
N ASN A 98 24.76 -6.80 4.15
CA ASN A 98 25.18 -5.51 3.64
C ASN A 98 26.04 -4.71 4.65
N HIS A 99 26.79 -3.72 4.15
CA HIS A 99 27.67 -2.86 4.96
C HIS A 99 26.93 -2.07 6.04
N SER A 100 25.65 -1.72 5.81
CA SER A 100 24.86 -0.98 6.81
C SER A 100 24.56 -1.84 8.04
N GLN A 101 24.31 -3.14 7.88
CA GLN A 101 24.18 -4.07 9.00
C GLN A 101 25.50 -4.25 9.76
N GLU A 102 26.62 -4.37 9.04
CA GLU A 102 27.95 -4.47 9.64
C GLU A 102 28.29 -3.22 10.48
N GLU A 103 28.05 -2.03 9.94
CA GLU A 103 28.27 -0.76 10.66
C GLU A 103 27.41 -0.66 11.93
N ARG A 104 26.14 -1.09 11.87
CA ARG A 104 25.26 -1.14 13.05
C ARG A 104 25.77 -2.12 14.10
N ALA A 105 26.19 -3.32 13.68
CA ALA A 105 26.72 -4.33 14.59
C ALA A 105 27.99 -3.86 15.30
N PHE A 106 28.91 -3.22 14.57
CA PHE A 106 30.13 -2.66 15.16
C PHE A 106 29.85 -1.47 16.07
N ALA A 107 28.93 -0.57 15.68
CA ALA A 107 28.53 0.54 16.55
C ALA A 107 27.87 0.04 17.85
N GLU A 108 27.09 -1.03 17.79
CA GLU A 108 26.47 -1.64 18.98
C GLU A 108 27.50 -2.32 19.89
N LEU A 109 28.47 -3.05 19.31
CA LEU A 109 29.56 -3.65 20.05
C LEU A 109 30.44 -2.58 20.71
N GLN A 110 30.76 -1.50 20.00
CA GLN A 110 31.54 -0.38 20.54
C GLN A 110 30.80 0.31 21.69
N ARG A 111 29.50 0.56 21.57
CA ARG A 111 28.69 1.13 22.66
C ARG A 111 28.68 0.23 23.89
N PHE A 112 28.65 -1.09 23.69
CA PHE A 112 28.74 -2.05 24.78
C PHE A 112 30.11 -2.00 25.45
N GLU A 113 31.20 -1.94 24.68
CA GLU A 113 32.56 -1.78 25.19
C GLU A 113 32.70 -0.49 26.01
N GLU A 114 32.26 0.65 25.47
CA GLU A 114 32.28 1.95 26.15
C GLU A 114 31.50 1.90 27.48
N LYS A 115 30.33 1.27 27.47
CA LYS A 115 29.51 1.07 28.67
C LYS A 115 30.23 0.19 29.70
N LEU A 116 30.79 -0.94 29.28
CA LEU A 116 31.52 -1.86 30.16
C LEU A 116 32.73 -1.16 30.79
N HIS A 117 33.49 -0.39 30.01
CA HIS A 117 34.60 0.43 30.50
C HIS A 117 34.14 1.47 31.52
N PHE A 118 33.03 2.15 31.26
CA PHE A 118 32.46 3.12 32.20
C PHE A 118 32.08 2.46 33.54
N GLU A 119 31.39 1.32 33.51
CA GLU A 119 31.00 0.56 34.72
C GLU A 119 32.21 0.13 35.56
N ILE A 120 33.30 -0.24 34.91
CA ILE A 120 34.57 -0.56 35.56
C ILE A 120 35.16 0.67 36.26
N LEU A 121 35.18 1.83 35.59
CA LEU A 121 35.76 3.07 36.13
C LEU A 121 35.01 3.60 37.35
N ILE A 122 33.70 3.40 37.41
CA ILE A 122 32.86 3.82 38.54
C ILE A 122 32.79 2.77 39.67
N GLY A 123 33.50 1.65 39.53
CA GLY A 123 33.57 0.61 40.57
C GLY A 123 32.32 -0.24 40.71
N GLN A 124 31.48 -0.34 39.67
CA GLN A 124 30.31 -1.24 39.66
C GLN A 124 30.67 -2.70 39.37
N VAL A 125 31.88 -2.95 38.84
CA VAL A 125 32.39 -4.30 38.56
C VAL A 125 33.46 -4.65 39.58
N ASP A 126 33.14 -5.57 40.49
CA ASP A 126 34.08 -6.07 41.50
C ASP A 126 35.21 -6.88 40.82
N CYS A 127 36.46 -6.47 41.07
CA CYS A 127 37.67 -7.13 40.56
C CYS A 127 37.66 -7.38 39.04
N PRO A 128 37.75 -6.34 38.20
CA PRO A 128 37.78 -6.49 36.75
C PRO A 128 39.06 -7.25 36.33
N SER A 129 38.92 -8.52 35.99
CA SER A 129 40.00 -9.29 35.36
C SER A 129 39.94 -9.13 33.84
N SER A 130 41.08 -9.11 33.17
CA SER A 130 41.16 -9.07 31.70
C SER A 130 40.37 -10.22 31.06
N ASN A 131 40.38 -11.39 31.69
CA ASN A 131 39.62 -12.56 31.24
C ASN A 131 38.10 -12.34 31.31
N LEU A 132 37.59 -11.70 32.37
CA LEU A 132 36.17 -11.40 32.50
C LEU A 132 35.70 -10.37 31.44
N ILE A 133 36.52 -9.36 31.15
CA ILE A 133 36.23 -8.37 30.12
C ILE A 133 36.18 -9.02 28.74
N ASN A 134 37.21 -9.82 28.40
CA ASN A 134 37.26 -10.55 27.14
C ASN A 134 36.11 -11.54 26.99
N TYR A 135 35.71 -12.19 28.08
CA TYR A 135 34.55 -13.09 28.09
C TYR A 135 33.26 -12.33 27.76
N LYS A 136 32.96 -11.23 28.47
CA LYS A 136 31.77 -10.40 28.22
C LYS A 136 31.75 -9.82 26.80
N MET A 137 32.90 -9.36 26.30
CA MET A 137 33.02 -8.86 24.92
C MET A 137 32.76 -9.96 23.89
N THR A 138 33.31 -11.15 24.11
CA THR A 138 33.11 -12.31 23.22
C THR A 138 31.66 -12.75 23.22
N GLU A 139 31.03 -12.81 24.39
CA GLU A 139 29.62 -13.14 24.55
C GLU A 139 28.74 -12.15 23.77
N LYS A 140 28.98 -10.84 23.93
CA LYS A 140 28.23 -9.82 23.19
C LYS A 140 28.47 -9.89 21.68
N ALA A 141 29.70 -10.14 21.24
CA ALA A 141 30.01 -10.27 19.83
C ALA A 141 29.30 -11.49 19.20
N LEU A 142 29.22 -12.62 19.92
CA LEU A 142 28.47 -13.80 19.46
C LEU A 142 26.96 -13.55 19.43
N GLU A 143 26.41 -12.87 20.43
CA GLU A 143 24.99 -12.46 20.45
C GLU A 143 24.66 -11.63 19.19
N LEU A 144 25.43 -10.57 18.94
CA LEU A 144 25.25 -9.72 17.75
C LEU A 144 25.43 -10.51 16.45
N ALA A 145 26.41 -11.41 16.37
CA ALA A 145 26.61 -12.24 15.19
C ALA A 145 25.36 -13.10 14.89
N VAL A 146 24.74 -13.70 15.91
CA VAL A 146 23.51 -14.49 15.74
C VAL A 146 22.34 -13.60 15.33
N ASP A 147 22.18 -12.43 15.96
CA ASP A 147 21.07 -11.51 15.67
C ASP A 147 21.12 -10.98 14.23
N TYR A 148 22.29 -10.50 13.78
CA TYR A 148 22.45 -9.98 12.42
C TYR A 148 22.46 -11.08 11.34
N ALA A 149 22.93 -12.29 11.66
CA ALA A 149 22.79 -13.44 10.76
C ALA A 149 21.30 -13.82 10.57
N ASN A 150 20.53 -13.81 11.65
CA ASN A 150 19.08 -14.04 11.59
C ASN A 150 18.37 -12.92 10.83
N GLU A 151 18.75 -11.65 11.04
CA GLU A 151 18.23 -10.50 10.29
C GLU A 151 18.47 -10.68 8.78
N SER A 152 19.68 -11.07 8.40
CA SER A 152 20.08 -11.32 7.01
C SER A 152 19.28 -12.45 6.35
N SER A 153 19.16 -13.59 7.02
CA SER A 153 18.33 -14.71 6.55
C SER A 153 16.85 -14.30 6.42
N CYS A 154 16.33 -13.56 7.40
CA CYS A 154 14.95 -13.06 7.39
C CYS A 154 14.70 -12.10 6.23
N ALA A 155 15.65 -11.21 5.92
CA ALA A 155 15.53 -10.28 4.80
C ALA A 155 15.43 -11.00 3.44
N ILE A 156 16.28 -12.02 3.21
CA ILE A 156 16.20 -12.83 1.99
C ILE A 156 14.86 -13.57 1.92
N THR A 157 14.43 -14.13 3.05
CA THR A 157 13.13 -14.81 3.16
C THR A 157 11.97 -13.87 2.84
N ASN A 158 12.03 -12.62 3.34
CA ASN A 158 11.03 -11.58 3.05
C ASN A 158 10.95 -11.28 1.55
N ILE A 159 12.09 -11.05 0.89
CA ILE A 159 12.14 -10.74 -0.54
C ILE A 159 11.45 -11.84 -1.36
N LEU A 160 11.74 -13.12 -1.06
CA LEU A 160 11.15 -14.25 -1.76
C LEU A 160 9.64 -14.37 -1.51
N ALA A 161 9.21 -14.19 -0.25
CA ALA A 161 7.80 -14.23 0.12
C ALA A 161 7.00 -13.07 -0.49
N ASP A 162 7.59 -11.87 -0.55
CA ASP A 162 6.98 -10.68 -1.14
C ASP A 162 6.87 -10.82 -2.65
N PHE A 163 7.91 -11.31 -3.32
CA PHE A 163 7.87 -11.60 -4.74
C PHE A 163 6.76 -12.60 -5.09
N LEU A 164 6.64 -13.69 -4.31
CA LEU A 164 5.57 -14.66 -4.49
C LEU A 164 4.19 -14.04 -4.26
N SER A 165 4.04 -13.23 -3.21
CA SER A 165 2.80 -12.52 -2.91
C SER A 165 2.36 -11.60 -4.06
N ILE A 166 3.31 -10.81 -4.60
CA ILE A 166 3.08 -9.93 -5.75
C ILE A 166 2.69 -10.75 -6.99
N ALA A 167 3.38 -11.85 -7.26
CA ALA A 167 3.05 -12.73 -8.38
C ALA A 167 1.63 -13.30 -8.27
N ILE A 168 1.22 -13.71 -7.06
CA ILE A 168 -0.14 -14.18 -6.81
C ILE A 168 -1.16 -13.05 -6.96
N PHE A 169 -0.89 -11.87 -6.41
CA PHE A 169 -1.77 -10.71 -6.57
C PHE A 169 -2.01 -10.39 -8.05
N ILE A 170 -0.95 -10.34 -8.86
CA ILE A 170 -1.04 -10.13 -10.31
C ILE A 170 -1.80 -11.27 -10.99
N SER A 171 -1.54 -12.52 -10.62
CA SER A 171 -2.25 -13.69 -11.15
C SER A 171 -3.75 -13.63 -10.87
N ILE A 172 -4.14 -13.23 -9.65
CA ILE A 172 -5.54 -13.01 -9.28
C ILE A 172 -6.15 -11.95 -10.21
N LEU A 173 -5.51 -10.78 -10.36
CA LEU A 173 -6.03 -9.70 -11.23
C LEU A 173 -6.22 -10.15 -12.69
N ILE A 174 -5.30 -10.95 -13.22
CA ILE A 174 -5.38 -11.43 -14.61
C ILE A 174 -6.47 -12.50 -14.77
N SER A 175 -6.64 -13.40 -13.80
CA SER A 175 -7.62 -14.49 -13.84
C SER A 175 -9.04 -14.00 -13.57
N SER A 176 -9.21 -13.03 -12.66
CA SER A 176 -10.50 -12.58 -12.13
C SER A 176 -11.17 -11.45 -12.93
N LYS A 177 -10.90 -11.31 -14.24
CA LYS A 177 -11.35 -10.17 -15.08
C LYS A 177 -12.83 -9.82 -14.92
N ARG A 178 -13.70 -10.83 -14.76
CA ARG A 178 -15.14 -10.64 -14.54
C ARG A 178 -15.42 -9.94 -13.21
N GLN A 179 -14.82 -10.41 -12.12
CA GLN A 179 -15.00 -9.84 -10.78
C GLN A 179 -14.41 -8.43 -10.71
N PHE A 180 -13.25 -8.22 -11.33
CA PHE A 180 -12.65 -6.89 -11.47
C PHE A 180 -13.56 -5.92 -12.23
N SER A 181 -14.21 -6.37 -13.31
CA SER A 181 -15.20 -5.56 -14.04
C SER A 181 -16.41 -5.20 -13.18
N ILE A 182 -16.92 -6.14 -12.37
CA ILE A 182 -18.02 -5.90 -11.42
C ILE A 182 -17.59 -4.86 -10.37
N LEU A 183 -16.40 -5.01 -9.78
CA LEU A 183 -15.84 -4.05 -8.82
C LEU A 183 -15.72 -2.66 -9.45
N LYS A 184 -15.23 -2.57 -10.69
CA LYS A 184 -15.13 -1.30 -11.42
C LYS A 184 -16.50 -0.65 -11.62
N SER A 185 -17.52 -1.43 -11.98
CA SER A 185 -18.89 -0.93 -12.12
C SER A 185 -19.42 -0.39 -10.79
N PHE A 186 -19.23 -1.15 -9.71
CA PHE A 186 -19.64 -0.76 -8.37
C PHE A 186 -18.93 0.52 -7.89
N LEU A 187 -17.62 0.63 -8.07
CA LEU A 187 -16.85 1.83 -7.72
C LEU A 187 -17.29 3.04 -8.54
N ASN A 188 -17.56 2.87 -9.83
CA ASN A 188 -18.10 3.93 -10.67
C ASN A 188 -19.46 4.40 -10.14
N GLU A 189 -20.37 3.47 -9.82
CA GLU A 189 -21.69 3.81 -9.27
C GLU A 189 -21.57 4.58 -7.95
N LEU A 190 -20.70 4.14 -7.04
CA LEU A 190 -20.40 4.85 -5.80
C LEU A 190 -19.90 6.27 -6.08
N ILE A 191 -18.87 6.44 -6.92
CA ILE A 191 -18.29 7.76 -7.22
C ILE A 191 -19.31 8.68 -7.88
N TYR A 192 -20.09 8.18 -8.85
CA TYR A 192 -21.10 8.98 -9.53
C TYR A 192 -22.31 9.33 -8.65
N SER A 193 -22.61 8.50 -7.64
CA SER A 193 -23.67 8.79 -6.66
C SER A 193 -23.33 9.94 -5.71
N LEU A 194 -22.05 10.27 -5.54
CA LEU A 194 -21.60 11.36 -4.68
C LEU A 194 -21.91 12.74 -5.29
N SER A 195 -22.12 13.73 -4.41
CA SER A 195 -22.19 15.14 -4.81
C SER A 195 -20.82 15.63 -5.28
N ASP A 196 -20.80 16.67 -6.12
CA ASP A 196 -19.54 17.22 -6.63
C ASP A 196 -18.65 17.77 -5.51
N THR A 197 -19.23 18.32 -4.43
CA THR A 197 -18.52 18.70 -3.21
C THR A 197 -17.91 17.51 -2.47
N ALA A 198 -18.64 16.40 -2.34
CA ALA A 198 -18.12 15.19 -1.69
C ALA A 198 -16.97 14.55 -2.50
N LYS A 199 -17.07 14.58 -3.84
CA LYS A 199 -15.97 14.13 -4.71
C LYS A 199 -14.72 15.00 -4.52
N ALA A 200 -14.88 16.33 -4.51
CA ALA A 200 -13.76 17.26 -4.29
C ALA A 200 -13.14 17.07 -2.90
N PHE A 201 -13.97 16.94 -1.86
CA PHE A 201 -13.51 16.67 -0.49
C PHE A 201 -12.74 15.35 -0.39
N LEU A 202 -13.26 14.25 -0.96
CA LEU A 202 -12.55 12.97 -0.94
C LEU A 202 -11.19 13.08 -1.65
N ILE A 203 -11.14 13.77 -2.79
CA ILE A 203 -9.88 13.98 -3.52
C ILE A 203 -8.86 14.72 -2.63
N ILE A 204 -9.26 15.84 -2.01
CA ILE A 204 -8.39 16.62 -1.11
C ILE A 204 -7.94 15.78 0.09
N LEU A 205 -8.86 15.08 0.74
CA LEU A 205 -8.55 14.22 1.89
C LEU A 205 -7.53 13.13 1.52
N PHE A 206 -7.71 12.48 0.37
CA PHE A 206 -6.79 11.45 -0.10
C PHE A 206 -5.42 12.04 -0.46
N THR A 207 -5.36 13.20 -1.11
CA THR A 207 -4.07 13.83 -1.38
C THR A 207 -3.37 14.25 -0.11
N ASP A 208 -4.05 14.93 0.81
CA ASP A 208 -3.40 15.43 2.02
C ASP A 208 -2.86 14.28 2.89
N MET A 209 -3.60 13.17 2.98
CA MET A 209 -3.19 12.01 3.76
C MET A 209 -1.98 11.26 3.17
N PHE A 210 -1.88 11.11 1.85
CA PHE A 210 -0.82 10.30 1.20
C PHE A 210 0.33 11.11 0.62
N VAL A 211 0.07 12.37 0.30
CA VAL A 211 0.96 13.25 -0.45
C VAL A 211 1.42 14.43 0.41
N GLY A 212 0.74 14.70 1.54
CA GLY A 212 1.12 15.75 2.48
C GLY A 212 2.45 15.48 3.18
N PHE A 213 3.41 16.39 3.01
CA PHE A 213 4.72 16.36 3.69
C PHE A 213 4.61 16.88 5.12
N HIS A 214 3.96 16.11 6.00
CA HIS A 214 3.77 16.58 7.37
C HIS A 214 5.01 16.36 8.26
N SER A 215 5.95 15.49 7.86
CA SER A 215 7.26 15.36 8.52
C SER A 215 8.27 14.60 7.65
N PRO A 216 9.44 15.20 7.31
CA PRO A 216 10.56 14.48 6.71
C PRO A 216 10.98 13.24 7.51
N HIS A 217 10.87 13.31 8.85
CA HIS A 217 11.20 12.22 9.74
C HIS A 217 10.24 11.02 9.61
N GLY A 218 8.97 11.28 9.28
CA GLY A 218 8.02 10.19 9.00
C GLY A 218 8.44 9.35 7.79
N TRP A 219 8.93 10.02 6.74
CA TRP A 219 9.47 9.34 5.56
C TRP A 219 10.79 8.61 5.84
N GLU A 220 11.66 9.18 6.67
CA GLU A 220 12.90 8.52 7.11
C GLU A 220 12.59 7.15 7.74
N VAL A 221 11.70 7.12 8.73
CA VAL A 221 11.32 5.88 9.42
C VAL A 221 10.68 4.87 8.47
N ILE A 222 9.77 5.31 7.59
CA ILE A 222 9.11 4.42 6.62
C ILE A 222 10.14 3.77 5.67
N ILE A 223 11.07 4.58 5.14
CA ILE A 223 12.07 4.08 4.20
C ILE A 223 13.08 3.16 4.90
N GLU A 224 13.53 3.50 6.11
CA GLU A 224 14.40 2.64 6.92
C GLU A 224 13.77 1.27 7.14
N ILE A 225 12.49 1.23 7.53
CA ILE A 225 11.74 -0.03 7.73
C ILE A 225 11.65 -0.83 6.42
N ILE A 226 11.36 -0.18 5.29
CA ILE A 226 11.27 -0.86 3.98
C ILE A 226 12.63 -1.42 3.56
N LEU A 227 13.69 -0.63 3.67
CA LEU A 227 15.04 -1.05 3.31
C LEU A 227 15.50 -2.22 4.19
N ARG A 228 15.25 -2.16 5.50
CA ARG A 228 15.56 -3.25 6.43
C ARG A 228 14.76 -4.52 6.11
N HIS A 229 13.46 -4.39 5.84
CA HIS A 229 12.61 -5.51 5.46
C HIS A 229 13.10 -6.22 4.19
N LEU A 230 13.64 -5.45 3.23
CA LEU A 230 14.22 -5.93 1.98
C LEU A 230 15.71 -6.31 2.09
N GLY A 231 16.36 -6.11 3.24
CA GLY A 231 17.80 -6.34 3.40
C GLY A 231 18.70 -5.40 2.60
N LEU A 232 18.18 -4.24 2.19
CA LEU A 232 18.92 -3.20 1.47
C LEU A 232 19.64 -2.27 2.45
N PRO A 233 20.79 -1.68 2.05
CA PRO A 233 21.53 -0.78 2.93
C PRO A 233 20.78 0.52 3.21
N GLU A 234 20.69 0.90 4.48
CA GLU A 234 20.05 2.13 4.96
C GLU A 234 20.96 3.35 4.77
N SER A 235 21.39 3.61 3.53
CA SER A 235 22.29 4.73 3.25
C SER A 235 21.60 6.08 3.50
N ARG A 236 22.15 6.88 4.43
CA ARG A 236 21.56 8.18 4.79
C ARG A 236 21.45 9.12 3.60
N ASP A 237 22.44 9.10 2.71
CA ASP A 237 22.44 9.92 1.49
C ASP A 237 21.26 9.57 0.57
N PHE A 238 21.00 8.28 0.36
CA PHE A 238 19.83 7.84 -0.41
C PHE A 238 18.53 8.27 0.26
N ILE A 239 18.42 8.07 1.57
CA ILE A 239 17.21 8.43 2.34
C ILE A 239 16.95 9.94 2.23
N PHE A 240 17.97 10.79 2.40
CA PHE A 240 17.81 12.25 2.29
C PHE A 240 17.49 12.72 0.87
N VAL A 241 18.12 12.14 -0.15
CA VAL A 241 17.78 12.43 -1.56
C VAL A 241 16.34 11.99 -1.84
N PHE A 242 15.93 10.82 -1.36
CA PHE A 242 14.56 10.34 -1.52
C PHE A 242 13.55 11.29 -0.87
N ILE A 243 13.72 11.62 0.41
CA ILE A 243 12.81 12.49 1.18
C ILE A 243 12.71 13.90 0.57
N SER A 244 13.79 14.43 0.01
CA SER A 244 13.79 15.75 -0.61
C SER A 244 13.17 15.81 -2.00
N THR A 245 13.17 14.69 -2.75
CA THR A 245 12.76 14.68 -4.17
C THR A 245 11.45 13.95 -4.41
N PHE A 246 11.34 12.69 -3.96
CA PHE A 246 10.23 11.81 -4.30
C PHE A 246 8.88 12.34 -3.79
N PRO A 247 8.76 12.81 -2.53
CA PRO A 247 7.52 13.34 -2.05
C PRO A 247 7.06 14.54 -2.92
N VAL A 248 7.94 15.53 -3.16
CA VAL A 248 7.62 16.73 -3.97
C VAL A 248 7.17 16.36 -5.39
N ILE A 249 7.85 15.40 -6.03
CA ILE A 249 7.46 14.91 -7.35
C ILE A 249 6.06 14.27 -7.30
N LEU A 250 5.79 13.43 -6.29
CA LEU A 250 4.50 12.80 -6.09
C LEU A 250 3.37 13.84 -5.96
N ASP A 251 3.60 14.91 -5.19
CA ASP A 251 2.67 16.03 -5.06
C ASP A 251 2.35 16.74 -6.36
N THR A 252 3.38 17.09 -7.14
CA THR A 252 3.17 17.74 -8.43
C THR A 252 2.41 16.84 -9.42
N ILE A 253 2.71 15.55 -9.46
CA ILE A 253 2.02 14.58 -10.33
C ILE A 253 0.55 14.44 -9.91
N PHE A 254 0.26 14.28 -8.61
CA PHE A 254 -1.11 14.15 -8.12
C PHE A 254 -1.93 15.41 -8.37
N LYS A 255 -1.40 16.60 -8.05
CA LYS A 255 -2.06 17.89 -8.33
C LYS A 255 -2.37 18.05 -9.81
N TYR A 256 -1.40 17.75 -10.69
CA TYR A 256 -1.61 17.80 -12.13
C TYR A 256 -2.68 16.80 -12.61
N TRP A 257 -2.63 15.56 -12.12
CA TRP A 257 -3.57 14.52 -12.51
C TRP A 257 -5.00 14.86 -12.07
N ILE A 258 -5.17 15.38 -10.84
CA ILE A 258 -6.44 15.86 -10.31
C ILE A 258 -6.99 17.00 -11.13
N PHE A 259 -6.17 18.02 -11.41
CA PHE A 259 -6.57 19.16 -12.24
C PHE A 259 -7.07 18.70 -13.62
N ARG A 260 -6.34 17.77 -14.26
CA ARG A 260 -6.75 17.22 -15.57
C ARG A 260 -8.01 16.37 -15.47
N TYR A 261 -8.16 15.59 -14.41
CA TYR A 261 -9.31 14.71 -14.20
C TYR A 261 -10.59 15.50 -13.93
N LEU A 262 -10.54 16.45 -13.00
CA LEU A 262 -11.69 17.29 -12.63
C LEU A 262 -12.15 18.14 -13.82
N ASN A 263 -11.22 18.75 -14.58
CA ASN A 263 -11.57 19.52 -15.78
C ASN A 263 -12.29 18.69 -16.85
N LYS A 264 -12.03 17.38 -16.92
CA LYS A 264 -12.69 16.48 -17.88
C LYS A 264 -14.10 16.08 -17.46
N ILE A 265 -14.40 16.03 -16.16
CA ILE A 265 -15.66 15.50 -15.62
C ILE A 265 -16.65 16.60 -15.31
N SER A 266 -16.22 17.68 -14.67
CA SER A 266 -17.09 18.81 -14.35
C SER A 266 -16.27 20.07 -14.03
N PRO A 267 -16.38 21.12 -14.86
CA PRO A 267 -15.72 22.41 -14.59
C PRO A 267 -16.15 23.02 -13.24
N SER A 268 -17.36 22.73 -12.75
CA SER A 268 -17.83 23.21 -11.44
C SER A 268 -17.14 22.51 -10.26
N ALA A 269 -16.73 21.24 -10.43
CA ALA A 269 -15.96 20.52 -9.41
C ALA A 269 -14.54 21.11 -9.26
N VAL A 270 -13.96 21.61 -10.35
CA VAL A 270 -12.66 22.31 -10.34
C VAL A 270 -12.75 23.63 -9.56
N ALA A 271 -13.78 24.44 -9.84
CA ALA A 271 -14.00 25.69 -9.11
C ALA A 271 -14.23 25.46 -7.61
N THR A 272 -14.96 24.39 -7.27
CA THR A 272 -15.19 24.00 -5.87
C THR A 272 -13.90 23.53 -5.21
N TYR A 273 -13.09 22.71 -5.89
CA TYR A 273 -11.77 22.29 -5.40
C TYR A 273 -10.85 23.48 -5.13
N HIS A 274 -10.80 24.46 -6.04
CA HIS A 274 -9.97 25.66 -5.86
C HIS A 274 -10.42 26.46 -4.63
N ASN A 275 -11.72 26.72 -4.50
CA ASN A 275 -12.29 27.45 -3.37
C ASN A 275 -12.15 26.72 -2.01
N MET A 276 -11.99 25.38 -2.02
CA MET A 276 -11.80 24.58 -0.81
C MET A 276 -10.32 24.39 -0.44
N ASN A 277 -9.42 24.63 -1.39
CA ASN A 277 -7.98 24.42 -1.24
C ASN A 277 -7.20 25.74 -1.05
N GLU A 278 -7.78 26.88 -1.43
CA GLU A 278 -7.37 28.22 -0.96
C GLU A 278 -7.87 28.49 0.47
#